data_AF-A0A1Y3N9X5-F1
#
_entry.id   AF-A0A1Y3N9X5-F1
#
_cell.length_a   1.000
_cell.length_b   1.000
_cell.length_c   1.000
_cell.angle_alpha   90.00
_cell.angle_beta   90.00
_cell.angle_gamma   90.00
#
_symmetry.space_group_name_H-M   'P 1'
#
loop_
_entity.id
_entity.type
_entity.pdbx_description
1 polymer ?
#
loop_
_entity_poly.entity_id
_entity_poly.type
_entity_poly.pdbx_seq_one_letter_code
_entity_poly.pdbx_strand_id
1 'polypeptide(L)'
;MNSLNEHHINQFVDILRFSRLRRTQLLNDIGLIFEEESEKELNDTTYNKDEVEQIINNMRDVVKNFVENEVLNINHMNVLLLQQFCKQAEFWHLNLLANISELENRQLLNNIKQFEEEQFQKNKLMKQTTRKLEPLINEGPVGILKKEIEDLKKENEQVKQDKEKLNNEIEKLTNDKNKSDDKIKVLEGKINSLQQDVKKLQSKKHEKEANKKEEIIKVKINNNINT
;
A
#
# COMPACT_ATOMS: atom_id res chain seq x y z
N MET A 1 -7.19 -22.41 12.89
CA MET A 1 -5.97 -21.81 13.48
C MET A 1 -4.77 -21.88 12.55
N ASN A 2 -4.61 -22.90 11.70
CA ASN A 2 -3.41 -23.11 10.85
C ASN A 2 -3.16 -22.07 9.73
N SER A 3 -3.98 -21.03 9.61
CA SER A 3 -3.81 -19.92 8.65
C SER A 3 -3.52 -18.56 9.31
N LEU A 4 -3.46 -18.50 10.65
CA LEU A 4 -3.25 -17.26 11.38
C LEU A 4 -1.76 -17.02 11.62
N ASN A 5 -1.32 -15.77 11.46
CA ASN A 5 0.05 -15.35 11.75
C ASN A 5 0.38 -15.56 13.25
N GLU A 6 1.64 -15.87 13.56
CA GLU A 6 2.18 -16.01 14.92
C GLU A 6 1.84 -14.83 15.82
N HIS A 7 1.87 -13.61 15.29
CA HIS A 7 1.46 -12.42 16.04
C HIS A 7 -0.01 -12.49 16.51
N HIS A 8 -0.94 -12.88 15.63
CA HIS A 8 -2.36 -13.02 15.99
C HIS A 8 -2.59 -14.21 16.92
N ILE A 9 -1.83 -15.30 16.74
CA ILE A 9 -1.84 -16.45 17.66
C ILE A 9 -1.43 -16.00 19.07
N ASN A 10 -0.35 -15.23 19.21
CA ASN A 10 0.10 -14.71 20.50
C ASN A 10 -0.93 -13.79 21.15
N GLN A 11 -1.57 -12.91 20.38
CA GLN A 11 -2.67 -12.07 20.90
C GLN A 11 -3.85 -12.92 21.40
N PHE A 12 -4.23 -13.97 20.68
CA PHE A 12 -5.29 -14.89 21.13
C PHE A 12 -4.88 -15.64 22.40
N VAL A 13 -3.62 -16.05 22.52
CA VAL A 13 -3.11 -16.69 23.75
C VAL A 13 -3.20 -15.73 24.94
N ASP A 14 -2.87 -14.44 24.77
CA ASP A 14 -2.98 -13.45 25.83
C ASP A 14 -4.43 -13.22 26.26
N ILE A 15 -5.36 -13.15 25.30
CA ILE A 15 -6.81 -13.06 25.58
C ILE A 15 -7.28 -14.29 26.35
N LEU A 16 -6.92 -15.50 25.91
CA LEU A 16 -7.28 -16.74 26.61
C LEU A 16 -6.71 -16.78 28.03
N ARG A 17 -5.48 -16.30 28.23
CA ARG A 17 -4.85 -16.22 29.56
C ARG A 17 -5.62 -15.26 30.47
N PHE A 18 -5.99 -14.09 29.95
CA PHE A 18 -6.81 -13.13 30.68
C PHE A 18 -8.17 -13.73 31.06
N SER A 19 -8.88 -14.36 30.11
CA SER A 19 -10.17 -15.00 30.38
C SER A 19 -10.07 -16.12 31.41
N ARG A 20 -8.99 -16.91 31.40
CA ARG A 20 -8.74 -17.97 32.39
C ARG A 20 -8.47 -17.41 33.79
N LEU A 21 -7.67 -16.35 33.89
CA LEU A 21 -7.43 -15.66 35.15
C LEU A 21 -8.74 -15.12 35.73
N ARG A 22 -9.55 -14.44 34.91
CA ARG A 22 -10.86 -13.93 35.31
C ARG A 22 -11.81 -15.02 35.76
N ARG A 23 -11.89 -16.14 35.04
CA ARG A 23 -12.68 -17.31 35.44
C ARG A 23 -12.29 -17.84 36.82
N THR A 24 -10.98 -17.87 37.11
CA THR A 24 -10.47 -18.33 38.41
C THR A 24 -10.84 -17.36 39.52
N GLN A 25 -10.73 -16.05 39.27
CA GLN A 25 -11.14 -15.02 40.22
C GLN A 25 -12.63 -15.10 40.52
N LEU A 26 -13.49 -15.17 39.49
CA LEU A 26 -14.94 -15.32 39.65
C LEU A 26 -15.31 -16.54 40.51
N LEU A 27 -14.66 -17.69 40.30
CA LEU A 27 -14.91 -18.87 41.12
C LEU A 27 -14.49 -18.68 42.59
N ASN A 28 -13.37 -18.00 42.83
CA ASN A 28 -12.93 -17.68 44.19
C ASN A 28 -13.89 -16.68 44.86
N ASP A 29 -14.33 -15.65 44.14
CA ASP A 29 -15.25 -14.64 44.65
C ASP A 29 -16.61 -15.26 45.02
N ILE A 30 -17.11 -16.21 44.21
CA ILE A 30 -18.30 -17.00 44.57
C ILE A 30 -18.07 -17.77 45.87
N GLY A 31 -16.90 -18.39 46.05
CA GLY A 31 -16.55 -19.07 47.30
C GLY A 31 -16.57 -18.14 48.51
N LEU A 32 -15.99 -16.95 48.38
CA LEU A 32 -15.99 -15.94 49.43
C LEU A 32 -17.40 -15.44 49.76
N ILE A 33 -18.27 -15.26 48.76
CA ILE A 33 -19.67 -14.87 49.00
C ILE A 33 -20.39 -15.92 49.85
N PHE A 34 -20.16 -17.22 49.59
CA PHE A 34 -20.75 -18.28 50.40
C PHE A 34 -20.19 -18.28 51.83
N GLU A 35 -18.89 -18.07 52.02
CA GLU A 35 -18.29 -17.96 53.35
C GLU A 35 -18.87 -16.76 54.12
N GLU A 36 -18.90 -15.59 53.51
CA GLU A 36 -19.42 -14.36 54.12
C GLU A 36 -20.91 -14.46 54.46
N GLU A 37 -21.73 -15.01 53.55
CA GLU A 37 -23.17 -15.12 53.78
C GLU A 37 -23.49 -16.21 54.79
N SER A 38 -22.69 -17.28 54.83
CA SER A 38 -22.80 -18.31 55.84
C SER A 38 -22.46 -17.76 57.23
N GLU A 39 -21.43 -16.94 57.37
CA GLU A 39 -21.11 -16.27 58.64
C GLU A 39 -22.18 -15.27 59.09
N LYS A 40 -22.84 -14.58 58.16
CA LYS A 40 -23.91 -13.61 58.49
C LYS A 40 -25.22 -14.27 58.92
N GLU A 41 -25.65 -15.31 58.21
CA GLU A 41 -26.96 -15.93 58.40
C GLU A 41 -26.92 -17.05 59.45
N LEU A 42 -25.76 -17.73 59.64
CA LEU A 42 -25.61 -18.84 60.60
C LEU A 42 -25.17 -18.40 62.02
N ASN A 43 -25.83 -17.38 62.58
CA ASN A 43 -25.50 -16.87 63.93
C ASN A 43 -26.12 -17.68 65.09
N ASP A 44 -27.21 -18.41 64.86
CA ASP A 44 -27.95 -19.15 65.87
C ASP A 44 -27.62 -20.64 65.85
N THR A 45 -27.76 -21.31 67.00
CA THR A 45 -27.47 -22.76 67.12
C THR A 45 -28.64 -23.66 66.72
N THR A 46 -29.82 -23.08 66.49
CA THR A 46 -31.07 -23.81 66.23
C THR A 46 -31.87 -23.08 65.16
N TYR A 47 -32.23 -23.80 64.11
CA TYR A 47 -33.02 -23.28 62.99
C TYR A 47 -34.25 -24.13 62.75
N ASN A 48 -35.38 -23.47 62.47
CA ASN A 48 -36.56 -24.10 61.89
C ASN A 48 -36.36 -24.30 60.38
N LYS A 49 -37.12 -25.24 59.80
CA LYS A 49 -37.11 -25.52 58.37
C LYS A 49 -37.33 -24.26 57.52
N ASP A 50 -38.30 -23.43 57.89
CA ASP A 50 -38.65 -22.23 57.13
C ASP A 50 -37.51 -21.20 57.13
N GLU A 51 -36.78 -21.11 58.24
CA GLU A 51 -35.61 -20.24 58.38
C GLU A 51 -34.45 -20.74 57.51
N VAL A 52 -34.17 -22.04 57.53
CA VAL A 52 -33.16 -22.64 56.63
C VAL A 52 -33.52 -22.44 55.16
N GLU A 53 -34.79 -22.60 54.80
CA GLU A 53 -35.26 -22.37 53.43
C GLU A 53 -35.10 -20.90 53.02
N GLN A 54 -35.37 -19.96 53.92
CA GLN A 54 -35.14 -18.54 53.68
C GLN A 54 -33.65 -18.21 53.51
N ILE A 55 -32.77 -18.73 54.36
CA ILE A 55 -31.32 -18.53 54.27
C ILE A 55 -30.78 -19.03 52.92
N ILE A 56 -31.19 -20.23 52.48
CA ILE A 56 -30.78 -20.79 51.19
C ILE A 56 -31.27 -19.92 50.02
N ASN A 57 -32.51 -19.43 50.09
CA ASN A 57 -33.06 -18.57 49.04
C ASN A 57 -32.35 -17.21 48.99
N ASN A 58 -32.04 -16.61 50.14
CA ASN A 58 -31.28 -15.37 50.23
C ASN A 58 -29.88 -15.54 49.61
N MET A 59 -29.14 -16.58 50.02
CA MET A 59 -27.82 -16.90 49.47
C MET A 59 -27.88 -17.10 47.95
N ARG A 60 -28.90 -17.82 47.46
CA ARG A 60 -29.11 -18.04 46.03
C ARG A 60 -29.28 -16.72 45.28
N ASP A 61 -30.09 -15.80 45.80
CA ASP A 61 -30.36 -14.52 45.15
C ASP A 61 -29.12 -13.62 45.15
N VAL A 62 -28.34 -13.60 46.23
CA VAL A 62 -27.07 -12.87 46.30
C VAL A 62 -26.07 -13.39 45.25
N VAL A 63 -25.86 -14.72 45.21
CA VAL A 63 -24.94 -15.33 44.24
C VAL A 63 -25.43 -15.13 42.81
N LYS A 64 -26.74 -15.25 42.56
CA LYS A 64 -27.32 -15.01 41.24
C LYS A 64 -27.07 -13.59 40.76
N ASN A 65 -27.35 -12.59 41.60
CA ASN A 65 -27.12 -11.18 41.28
C ASN A 65 -25.64 -10.89 41.03
N PHE A 66 -24.73 -11.48 41.83
CA PHE A 66 -23.30 -11.36 41.62
C PHE A 66 -22.87 -11.93 40.26
N VAL A 67 -23.27 -13.17 39.95
CA VAL A 67 -22.93 -13.83 38.69
C VAL A 67 -23.51 -13.09 37.48
N GLU A 68 -24.75 -12.61 37.56
CA GLU A 68 -25.36 -11.82 36.48
C GLU A 68 -24.56 -10.54 36.20
N ASN A 69 -24.14 -9.82 37.24
CA ASN A 69 -23.31 -8.62 37.09
C ASN A 69 -21.93 -8.94 36.51
N GLU A 70 -21.29 -10.03 36.94
CA GLU A 70 -19.97 -10.38 36.40
C GLU A 70 -20.05 -10.89 34.96
N VAL A 71 -21.09 -11.65 34.59
CA VAL A 71 -21.34 -12.04 33.19
C VAL A 71 -21.55 -10.80 32.31
N LEU A 72 -22.30 -9.82 32.80
CA LEU A 72 -22.48 -8.55 32.10
C LEU A 72 -21.13 -7.81 31.93
N ASN A 73 -20.32 -7.77 32.98
CA ASN A 73 -18.98 -7.17 32.95
C ASN A 73 -18.06 -7.88 31.92
N ILE A 74 -18.10 -9.20 31.84
CA ILE A 74 -17.37 -9.99 30.84
C ILE A 74 -17.82 -9.61 29.42
N ASN A 75 -19.12 -9.44 29.19
CA ASN A 75 -19.62 -9.00 27.89
C ASN A 75 -19.12 -7.59 27.53
N HIS A 76 -19.11 -6.65 28.48
CA HIS A 76 -18.53 -5.33 28.26
C HIS A 76 -17.04 -5.38 27.94
N MET A 77 -16.27 -6.21 28.66
CA MET A 77 -14.85 -6.42 28.37
C MET A 77 -14.62 -6.98 26.96
N ASN A 78 -15.45 -7.94 26.52
CA ASN A 78 -15.37 -8.50 25.17
C ASN A 78 -15.70 -7.45 24.10
N VAL A 79 -16.72 -6.62 24.32
CA VAL A 79 -17.08 -5.52 23.41
C VAL A 79 -15.94 -4.49 23.33
N LEU A 80 -15.30 -4.15 24.46
CA LEU A 80 -14.14 -3.25 24.48
C LEU A 80 -12.97 -3.81 23.68
N LEU A 81 -12.70 -5.12 23.81
CA LEU A 81 -11.66 -5.78 23.04
C LEU A 81 -11.97 -5.73 21.53
N LEU A 82 -13.21 -6.04 21.13
CA LEU A 82 -13.64 -5.92 19.73
C LEU A 82 -13.52 -4.48 19.22
N GLN A 83 -13.89 -3.49 20.04
CA GLN A 83 -13.72 -2.08 19.70
C GLN A 83 -12.25 -1.71 19.44
N GLN A 84 -11.31 -2.26 20.21
CA GLN A 84 -9.88 -2.04 19.98
C GLN A 84 -9.42 -2.64 18.64
N PHE A 85 -9.87 -3.85 18.29
CA PHE A 85 -9.58 -4.45 16.99
C PHE A 85 -10.19 -3.66 15.84
N CYS A 86 -11.45 -3.22 15.97
CA CYS A 86 -12.12 -2.42 14.95
C CYS A 86 -11.42 -1.06 14.75
N LYS A 87 -10.95 -0.40 15.81
CA LYS A 87 -10.15 0.84 15.69
C LYS A 87 -8.86 0.62 14.93
N GLN A 88 -8.16 -0.51 15.18
CA GLN A 88 -6.98 -0.85 14.40
C GLN A 88 -7.35 -1.09 12.94
N ALA A 89 -8.40 -1.85 12.66
CA ALA A 89 -8.85 -2.09 11.29
C ALA A 89 -9.27 -0.81 10.56
N GLU A 90 -9.97 0.11 11.22
CA GLU A 90 -10.39 1.40 10.68
C GLU A 90 -9.18 2.27 10.32
N PHE A 91 -8.13 2.26 11.15
CA PHE A 91 -6.85 2.92 10.83
C PHE A 91 -6.22 2.39 9.53
N TRP A 92 -6.44 1.11 9.23
CA TRP A 92 -6.01 0.47 7.97
C TRP A 92 -7.08 0.52 6.87
N HIS A 93 -8.18 1.25 7.07
CA HIS A 93 -9.34 1.32 6.18
C HIS A 93 -9.93 -0.06 5.80
N LEU A 94 -9.87 -1.01 6.73
CA LEU A 94 -10.40 -2.37 6.57
C LEU A 94 -11.80 -2.48 7.18
N ASN A 95 -12.73 -3.04 6.41
CA ASN A 95 -14.05 -3.40 6.91
C ASN A 95 -14.01 -4.85 7.41
N LEU A 96 -14.14 -5.04 8.73
CA LEU A 96 -14.25 -6.36 9.33
C LEU A 96 -15.71 -6.82 9.32
N LEU A 97 -15.95 -8.03 8.83
CA LEU A 97 -17.25 -8.70 8.92
C LEU A 97 -17.09 -9.91 9.85
N ALA A 98 -17.86 -9.92 10.94
CA ALA A 98 -17.91 -11.06 11.84
C ALA A 98 -19.17 -11.89 11.55
N ASN A 99 -18.99 -13.18 11.29
CA ASN A 99 -20.11 -14.10 11.17
C ASN A 99 -20.57 -14.57 12.55
N ILE A 100 -21.57 -13.88 13.12
CA ILE A 100 -22.09 -14.17 14.46
C ILE A 100 -22.66 -15.60 14.54
N SER A 101 -23.18 -16.13 13.43
CA SER A 101 -23.74 -17.49 13.37
C SER A 101 -22.73 -18.60 13.65
N GLU A 102 -21.42 -18.33 13.49
CA GLU A 102 -20.38 -19.31 13.78
C GLU A 102 -20.01 -19.39 15.27
N LEU A 103 -20.42 -18.43 16.10
CA LEU A 103 -20.08 -18.40 17.53
C LEU A 103 -20.70 -19.57 18.32
N GLU A 104 -21.84 -20.08 17.86
CA GLU A 104 -22.52 -21.24 18.47
C GLU A 104 -22.05 -22.59 17.90
N ASN A 105 -21.13 -22.56 16.93
CA ASN A 105 -20.65 -23.78 16.30
C ASN A 105 -19.78 -24.58 17.29
N ARG A 106 -20.36 -25.67 17.80
CA ARG A 106 -19.71 -26.58 18.77
C ARG A 106 -18.37 -27.13 18.28
N GLN A 107 -18.21 -27.36 16.98
CA GLN A 107 -16.93 -27.85 16.45
C GLN A 107 -15.85 -26.77 16.53
N LEU A 108 -16.16 -25.52 16.19
CA LEU A 108 -15.22 -24.39 16.33
C LEU A 108 -14.87 -24.13 17.79
N LEU A 109 -15.85 -24.20 18.70
CA LEU A 109 -15.63 -24.08 20.13
C LEU A 109 -14.72 -25.21 20.67
N ASN A 110 -14.93 -26.45 20.22
CA ASN A 110 -14.07 -27.57 20.59
C ASN A 110 -12.63 -27.39 20.06
N ASN A 111 -12.46 -26.86 18.85
CA ASN A 111 -11.13 -26.55 18.31
C ASN A 111 -10.42 -25.47 19.14
N ILE A 112 -11.14 -24.43 19.58
CA ILE A 112 -10.59 -23.40 20.48
C ILE A 112 -10.20 -24.01 21.82
N LYS A 113 -11.01 -24.90 22.37
CA LYS A 113 -10.72 -25.61 23.63
C LYS A 113 -9.44 -26.45 23.52
N GLN A 114 -9.31 -27.26 22.45
CA GLN A 114 -8.10 -28.04 22.20
C GLN A 114 -6.88 -27.14 22.03
N PHE A 115 -7.02 -26.04 21.28
CA PHE A 115 -5.97 -25.05 21.12
C PHE A 115 -5.55 -24.42 22.46
N GLU A 116 -6.52 -24.05 23.31
CA GLU A 116 -6.27 -23.55 24.67
C GLU A 116 -5.41 -24.56 25.44
N GLU A 117 -5.86 -25.82 25.51
CA GLU A 117 -5.16 -26.90 26.20
C GLU A 117 -3.73 -27.10 25.68
N GLU A 118 -3.53 -27.18 24.37
CA GLU A 118 -2.21 -27.34 23.75
C GLU A 118 -1.26 -26.17 24.05
N GLN A 119 -1.74 -24.93 23.95
CA GLN A 119 -0.91 -23.74 24.16
C GLN A 119 -0.54 -23.56 25.63
N PHE A 120 -1.42 -23.91 26.57
CA PHE A 120 -1.09 -23.83 28.01
C PHE A 120 -0.22 -24.98 28.49
N GLN A 121 -0.31 -26.18 27.88
CA GLN A 121 0.64 -27.26 28.14
C GLN A 121 2.04 -26.89 27.62
N LYS A 122 2.13 -26.31 26.42
CA LYS A 122 3.40 -25.82 25.85
C LYS A 122 3.97 -24.63 26.64
N ASN A 123 3.15 -23.68 27.08
CA ASN A 123 3.61 -22.51 27.86
C ASN A 123 4.04 -22.82 29.30
N LYS A 124 3.64 -23.94 29.90
CA LYS A 124 4.22 -24.39 31.19
C LYS A 124 5.72 -24.66 31.09
N LEU A 125 6.23 -24.95 29.89
CA LEU A 125 7.65 -25.18 29.60
C LEU A 125 8.40 -23.89 29.24
N MET A 126 7.70 -22.83 28.80
CA MET A 126 8.29 -21.54 28.41
C MET A 126 7.84 -20.43 29.35
N LYS A 127 8.51 -20.29 30.49
CA LYS A 127 8.37 -19.10 31.35
C LYS A 127 8.92 -17.86 30.63
N GLN A 128 8.10 -16.80 30.66
CA GLN A 128 8.47 -15.39 30.52
C GLN A 128 9.20 -14.97 29.23
N THR A 129 8.44 -14.38 28.31
CA THR A 129 8.88 -13.13 27.70
C THR A 129 7.72 -12.15 27.68
N THR A 130 7.56 -11.39 28.76
CA THR A 130 6.82 -10.13 28.73
C THR A 130 7.62 -9.14 27.88
N ARG A 131 7.55 -9.27 26.56
CA ARG A 131 7.94 -8.17 25.67
C ARG A 131 6.77 -7.21 25.69
N LYS A 132 6.87 -6.18 26.55
CA LYS A 132 6.04 -4.97 26.40
C LYS A 132 6.18 -4.55 24.95
N LEU A 133 5.04 -4.48 24.25
CA LEU A 133 4.96 -3.98 22.89
C LEU A 133 5.52 -2.55 22.89
N GLU A 134 6.66 -2.38 22.22
CA GLU A 134 7.07 -1.06 21.77
C GLU A 134 6.08 -0.63 20.68
N PRO A 135 5.57 0.61 20.73
CA PRO A 135 4.71 1.09 19.66
C PRO A 135 5.54 1.19 18.38
N LEU A 136 5.18 0.44 17.33
CA LEU A 136 5.55 0.81 15.95
C LEU A 136 4.74 2.07 15.57
N ILE A 137 5.03 3.20 16.22
CA ILE A 137 4.30 4.45 15.98
C ILE A 137 4.82 5.20 14.75
N ASN A 138 6.00 4.87 14.19
CA ASN A 138 6.57 5.75 13.16
C ASN A 138 6.73 5.21 11.74
N GLU A 139 6.64 3.91 11.46
CA GLU A 139 6.83 3.42 10.08
C GLU A 139 5.97 2.20 9.75
N GLY A 140 4.65 2.31 9.91
CA GLY A 140 3.73 1.34 9.28
C GLY A 140 3.74 1.46 7.75
N PRO A 141 3.08 0.54 7.01
CA PRO A 141 2.90 0.61 5.56
C PRO A 141 2.52 2.00 5.02
N VAL A 142 1.79 2.82 5.79
CA VAL A 142 1.45 4.21 5.43
C VAL A 142 2.68 5.12 5.37
N GLY A 143 3.69 4.93 6.24
CA GLY A 143 4.96 5.67 6.19
C GLY A 143 5.80 5.28 4.97
N ILE A 144 5.83 3.98 4.66
CA ILE A 144 6.48 3.45 3.45
C ILE A 144 5.79 4.00 2.20
N LEU A 145 4.45 3.98 2.17
CA LEU A 145 3.66 4.54 1.06
C LEU A 145 3.83 6.06 0.94
N LYS A 146 3.93 6.81 2.05
CA LYS A 146 4.20 8.25 2.00
C LYS A 146 5.58 8.55 1.43
N LYS A 147 6.58 7.77 1.81
CA LYS A 147 7.94 7.88 1.27
C LYS A 147 7.96 7.55 -0.22
N GLU A 148 7.29 6.47 -0.62
CA GLU A 148 7.13 6.10 -2.04
C GLU A 148 6.40 7.19 -2.83
N ILE A 149 5.35 7.80 -2.26
CA ILE A 149 4.65 8.93 -2.88
C ILE A 149 5.56 10.16 -3.03
N GLU A 150 6.42 10.45 -2.06
CA GLU A 150 7.41 11.53 -2.17
C GLU A 150 8.48 11.24 -3.22
N ASP A 151 8.98 10.01 -3.27
CA ASP A 151 10.00 9.61 -4.23
C ASP A 151 9.43 9.60 -5.66
N LEU A 152 8.22 9.09 -5.87
CA LEU A 152 7.50 9.16 -7.14
C LEU A 152 7.13 10.58 -7.56
N LYS A 153 6.90 11.49 -6.61
CA LYS A 153 6.70 12.92 -6.90
C LYS A 153 7.99 13.59 -7.38
N LYS A 154 9.11 13.31 -6.72
CA LYS A 154 10.43 13.82 -7.14
C LYS A 154 10.82 13.29 -8.52
N GLU A 155 10.58 12.01 -8.78
CA GLU A 155 10.85 11.40 -10.09
C GLU A 155 9.99 12.04 -11.19
N ASN A 156 8.69 12.26 -10.95
CA ASN A 156 7.83 12.97 -11.90
C ASN A 156 8.30 14.40 -12.18
N GLU A 157 8.76 15.11 -11.16
CA GLU A 157 9.26 16.48 -11.32
C GLU A 157 10.57 16.50 -12.12
N GLN A 158 11.47 15.54 -11.88
CA GLN A 158 12.69 15.35 -12.64
C GLN A 158 12.40 15.01 -14.11
N VAL A 159 11.51 14.06 -14.37
CA VAL A 159 11.09 13.68 -15.73
C VAL A 159 10.47 14.87 -16.46
N LYS A 160 9.69 15.71 -15.75
CA LYS A 160 9.09 16.92 -16.33
C LYS A 160 10.16 17.95 -16.72
N GLN A 161 11.17 18.17 -15.87
CA GLN A 161 12.29 19.06 -16.17
C GLN A 161 13.12 18.55 -17.35
N ASP A 162 13.39 17.24 -17.41
CA ASP A 162 14.18 16.67 -18.50
C ASP A 162 13.40 16.68 -19.82
N LYS A 163 12.08 16.49 -19.79
CA LYS A 163 11.20 16.70 -20.95
C LYS A 163 11.27 18.15 -21.45
N GLU A 164 11.28 19.13 -20.55
CA GLU A 164 11.38 20.54 -20.90
C GLU A 164 12.75 20.89 -21.53
N LYS A 165 13.84 20.35 -20.98
CA LYS A 165 15.18 20.48 -21.59
C LYS A 165 15.23 19.86 -22.98
N LEU A 166 14.70 18.65 -23.16
CA LEU A 166 14.68 17.96 -24.43
C LEU A 166 13.86 18.74 -25.47
N ASN A 167 12.71 19.29 -25.07
CA ASN A 167 11.88 20.12 -25.95
C ASN A 167 12.63 21.38 -26.41
N ASN A 168 13.32 22.06 -25.50
CA ASN A 168 14.14 23.22 -25.84
C ASN A 168 15.30 22.87 -26.79
N GLU A 169 15.89 21.69 -26.63
CA GLU A 169 16.94 21.19 -27.52
C GLU A 169 16.39 20.83 -28.92
N ILE A 170 15.23 20.18 -28.98
CA ILE A 170 14.51 19.89 -30.22
C ILE A 170 14.17 21.20 -30.96
N GLU A 171 13.72 22.23 -30.25
CA GLU A 171 13.40 23.53 -30.85
C GLU A 171 14.66 24.20 -31.43
N LYS A 172 15.79 24.15 -30.73
CA LYS A 172 17.08 24.65 -31.22
C LYS A 172 17.53 23.90 -32.49
N LEU A 173 17.53 22.57 -32.45
CA LEU A 173 17.91 21.74 -33.59
C LEU A 173 16.98 21.95 -34.79
N THR A 174 15.68 22.14 -34.54
CA THR A 174 14.70 22.44 -35.59
C THR A 174 14.99 23.79 -36.23
N ASN A 175 15.31 24.81 -35.44
CA ASN A 175 15.69 26.13 -35.95
C ASN A 175 17.00 26.09 -36.76
N ASP A 176 17.99 25.33 -36.31
CA ASP A 176 19.26 25.20 -37.03
C ASP A 176 19.13 24.36 -38.30
N LYS A 177 18.26 23.34 -38.30
CA LYS A 177 17.85 22.62 -39.50
C LYS A 177 17.19 23.56 -40.50
N ASN A 178 16.22 24.36 -40.09
CA ASN A 178 15.54 25.33 -40.96
C ASN A 178 16.53 26.33 -41.59
N LYS A 179 17.46 26.88 -40.79
CA LYS A 179 18.52 27.76 -41.32
C LYS A 179 19.42 27.05 -42.33
N SER A 180 19.72 25.78 -42.11
CA SER A 180 20.54 24.97 -43.01
C SER A 180 19.79 24.66 -44.30
N ASP A 181 18.51 24.31 -44.22
CA ASP A 181 17.62 24.10 -45.37
C ASP A 181 17.48 25.39 -46.21
N ASP A 182 17.38 26.55 -45.58
CA ASP A 182 17.36 27.84 -46.28
C ASP A 182 18.69 28.13 -47.00
N LYS A 183 19.83 27.82 -46.37
CA LYS A 183 21.15 27.93 -47.02
C LYS A 183 21.26 26.98 -48.21
N ILE A 184 20.75 25.75 -48.09
CA ILE A 184 20.72 24.76 -49.18
C ILE A 184 19.91 25.33 -50.35
N LYS A 185 18.69 25.84 -50.12
CA LYS A 185 17.87 26.46 -51.17
C LYS A 185 18.58 27.61 -51.89
N VAL A 186 19.28 28.48 -51.14
CA VAL A 186 20.05 29.58 -51.74
C VAL A 186 21.21 29.06 -52.60
N LEU A 187 21.92 28.03 -52.13
CA LEU A 187 23.00 27.41 -52.90
C LEU A 187 22.48 26.71 -54.15
N GLU A 188 21.36 25.99 -54.07
CA GLU A 188 20.69 25.38 -55.23
C GLU A 188 20.29 26.44 -56.26
N GLY A 189 19.75 27.59 -55.84
CA GLY A 189 19.45 28.72 -56.73
C GLY A 189 20.69 29.29 -57.42
N LYS A 190 21.81 29.40 -56.69
CA LYS A 190 23.11 29.82 -57.27
C LYS A 190 23.66 28.80 -58.25
N ILE A 191 23.56 27.50 -57.95
CA ILE A 191 23.98 26.43 -58.86
C ILE A 191 23.16 26.48 -60.14
N ASN A 192 21.84 26.64 -60.04
CA ASN A 192 20.96 26.70 -61.21
C ASN A 192 21.26 27.92 -62.11
N SER A 193 21.52 29.09 -61.52
CA SER A 193 21.91 30.29 -62.30
C SER A 193 23.28 30.11 -62.97
N LEU A 194 24.28 29.60 -62.23
CA LEU A 194 25.60 29.28 -62.82
C LEU A 194 25.49 28.24 -63.93
N GLN A 195 24.66 27.21 -63.79
CA GLN A 195 24.42 26.22 -64.84
C GLN A 195 23.79 26.86 -66.09
N GLN A 196 22.86 27.81 -65.93
CA GLN A 196 22.32 28.56 -67.06
C GLN A 196 23.38 29.42 -67.73
N ASP A 197 24.24 30.09 -66.96
CA ASP A 197 25.32 30.93 -67.49
C ASP A 197 26.39 30.10 -68.20
N VAL A 198 26.75 28.93 -67.68
CA VAL A 198 27.63 27.97 -68.36
C VAL A 198 27.02 27.53 -69.70
N LYS A 199 25.72 27.19 -69.74
CA LYS A 199 25.03 26.86 -71.00
C LYS A 199 25.07 28.01 -72.00
N LYS A 200 24.81 29.25 -71.57
CA LYS A 200 24.89 30.45 -72.43
C LYS A 200 26.30 30.72 -72.93
N LEU A 201 27.32 30.48 -72.12
CA LEU A 201 28.72 30.64 -72.53
C LEU A 201 29.13 29.54 -73.52
N GLN A 202 28.66 28.30 -73.33
CA GLN A 202 28.88 27.21 -74.27
C GLN A 202 28.23 27.49 -75.64
N SER A 203 26.99 27.98 -75.68
CA SER A 203 26.34 28.35 -76.94
C SER A 203 27.08 29.49 -77.66
N LYS A 204 27.48 30.55 -76.93
CA LYS A 204 28.32 31.63 -77.49
C LYS A 204 29.69 31.14 -77.99
N LYS A 205 30.29 30.14 -77.33
CA LYS A 205 31.55 29.53 -77.77
C LYS A 205 31.35 28.77 -79.09
N HIS A 206 30.31 27.96 -79.19
CA HIS A 206 29.97 27.24 -80.42
C HIS A 206 29.68 28.20 -81.58
N GLU A 207 28.97 29.30 -81.33
CA GLU A 207 28.69 30.34 -82.32
C GLU A 207 29.98 31.02 -82.81
N LYS A 208 30.91 31.36 -81.90
CA LYS A 208 32.22 31.91 -82.29
C LYS A 208 33.08 30.91 -83.07
N GLU A 209 33.05 29.63 -82.70
CA GLU A 209 33.76 28.57 -83.44
C GLU A 209 33.18 28.35 -84.83
N ALA A 210 31.86 28.42 -84.98
CA ALA A 210 31.18 28.38 -86.27
C ALA A 210 31.57 29.59 -87.15
N ASN A 211 31.50 30.80 -86.60
CA ASN A 211 31.89 32.02 -87.30
C ASN A 211 33.37 32.01 -87.71
N LYS A 212 34.28 31.51 -86.86
CA LYS A 212 35.69 31.31 -87.24
C LYS A 212 35.85 30.30 -88.37
N LYS A 213 35.12 29.19 -88.36
CA LYS A 213 35.15 28.21 -89.45
C LYS A 213 34.64 28.83 -90.76
N GLU A 214 33.58 29.62 -90.71
CA GLU A 214 33.07 30.35 -91.87
C GLU A 214 34.07 31.41 -92.40
N GLU A 215 34.75 32.15 -91.52
CA GLU A 215 35.82 33.08 -91.92
C GLU A 215 36.99 32.34 -92.58
N ILE A 216 37.44 31.21 -92.03
CA ILE A 216 38.50 30.38 -92.62
C ILE A 216 38.09 29.86 -94.00
N ILE A 217 36.83 29.46 -94.18
CA ILE A 217 36.29 29.02 -95.47
C ILE A 217 36.27 30.18 -96.46
N LYS A 218 35.83 31.38 -96.06
CA LYS A 218 35.84 32.58 -96.91
C LYS A 218 37.26 32.98 -97.33
N VAL A 219 38.24 32.93 -96.42
CA VAL A 219 39.66 33.21 -96.73
C VAL A 219 40.23 32.18 -97.70
N LYS A 220 39.88 30.90 -97.56
CA LYS A 220 40.28 29.84 -98.52
C LYS A 220 39.67 30.03 -99.90
N ILE A 221 38.40 30.47 -99.98
CA ILE A 221 37.73 30.74 -101.26
C ILE A 221 38.35 31.97 -101.95
N ASN A 222 38.65 33.05 -101.21
CA ASN A 222 39.26 34.25 -101.79
C ASN A 222 40.69 34.00 -102.31
N ASN A 223 41.45 33.09 -101.69
CA ASN A 223 42.78 32.70 -102.18
C ASN A 223 42.76 31.80 -103.41
N ASN A 224 41.64 31.13 -103.72
CA ASN A 224 41.48 30.29 -104.91
C ASN A 224 40.93 31.05 -106.14
N ILE A 225 40.61 32.34 -106.02
CA ILE A 225 40.10 33.17 -107.13
C ILE A 225 41.22 34.03 -107.76
N ASN A 226 42.42 34.08 -107.15
CA ASN A 226 43.57 34.87 -107.62
C ASN A 226 44.73 34.05 -108.23
N THR A 227 44.45 32.86 -108.77
CA THR A 227 45.36 32.04 -109.57
C THR A 227 44.62 31.50 -110.78
#